data_AF-C0HHY7-F1
#
_entry.id   AF-C0HHY7-F1
#
_cell.length_a   1.000
_cell.length_b   1.000
_cell.length_c   1.000
_cell.angle_alpha   90.00
_cell.angle_beta   90.00
_cell.angle_gamma   90.00
#
_symmetry.space_group_name_H-M   'P 1'
#
loop_
_entity.id
_entity.type
_entity.pdbx_description
1 polymer ?
#
loop_
_entity_poly.entity_id
_entity_poly.type
_entity_poly.pdbx_seq_one_letter_code
_entity_poly.pdbx_strand_id
1 'polypeptide(L)'
;MVLTSNISVQKTLYEVLSVSEDATYDEIRAAYSVQKAWEVLRHPTSRAYYDKQLQSSRQSIEIIASEIQVGDMIVESAAGALELLYPCRCGDYFSITSGELSGMGIVVTGDGEEVEGLQASDSGSASVVLGCGSCSLKIRLVIDGTS
;
A
#
# COMPACT_ATOMS: atom_id res chain seq x y z
N MET A 1 -30.99 0.45 -54.77
CA MET A 1 -29.57 0.76 -54.52
C MET A 1 -29.50 1.70 -53.34
N VAL A 2 -29.10 1.21 -52.17
CA VAL A 2 -28.85 2.07 -51.00
C VAL A 2 -27.36 2.37 -51.00
N LEU A 3 -27.00 3.64 -51.20
CA LEU A 3 -25.63 4.12 -51.10
C LEU A 3 -25.20 4.02 -49.63
N THR A 4 -24.35 3.05 -49.30
CA THR A 4 -23.69 2.99 -48.00
C THR A 4 -22.61 4.06 -47.98
N SER A 5 -22.96 5.25 -47.48
CA SER A 5 -22.01 6.31 -47.21
C SER A 5 -21.03 5.84 -46.12
N ASN A 6 -19.79 5.55 -46.51
CA ASN A 6 -18.68 5.38 -45.59
C ASN A 6 -18.42 6.73 -44.91
N ILE A 7 -19.00 6.95 -43.73
CA ILE A 7 -18.71 8.13 -42.92
C ILE A 7 -17.33 7.92 -42.30
N SER A 8 -16.30 8.50 -42.93
CA SER A 8 -15.00 8.71 -42.29
C SER A 8 -15.19 9.83 -41.26
N VAL A 9 -15.51 9.46 -40.01
CA VAL A 9 -15.64 10.43 -38.91
C VAL A 9 -14.23 10.88 -38.52
N GLN A 10 -13.67 11.82 -39.28
CA GLN A 10 -12.46 12.53 -38.87
C GLN A 10 -12.84 13.52 -37.79
N LYS A 11 -12.45 13.23 -36.54
CA LYS A 11 -12.60 14.17 -35.44
C LYS A 11 -11.47 15.17 -35.45
N THR A 12 -11.75 16.42 -35.12
CA THR A 12 -10.71 17.43 -34.94
C THR A 12 -9.95 17.18 -33.63
N LEU A 13 -8.73 17.71 -33.52
CA LEU A 13 -7.96 17.61 -32.28
C LEU A 13 -8.70 18.27 -31.10
N TYR A 14 -9.42 19.37 -31.35
CA TYR A 14 -10.24 20.07 -30.36
C TYR A 14 -11.40 19.21 -29.86
N GLU A 15 -12.09 18.51 -30.76
CA GLU A 15 -13.15 17.55 -30.40
C GLU A 15 -12.62 16.36 -29.58
N VAL A 16 -11.45 15.83 -29.95
CA VAL A 16 -10.82 14.73 -29.19
C VAL A 16 -10.43 15.18 -27.79
N LEU A 17 -9.87 16.38 -27.67
CA LEU A 17 -9.49 16.97 -26.38
C LEU A 17 -10.67 17.56 -25.60
N SER A 18 -11.87 17.59 -26.19
CA SER A 18 -13.08 18.19 -25.60
C SER A 18 -12.88 19.66 -25.19
N VAL A 19 -12.17 20.43 -26.02
CA VAL A 19 -11.91 21.86 -25.83
C VAL A 19 -12.47 22.65 -27.01
N SER A 20 -12.75 23.94 -26.79
CA SER A 20 -13.22 24.84 -27.84
C SER A 20 -12.12 25.15 -28.87
N GLU A 21 -12.49 25.52 -30.10
CA GLU A 21 -11.52 25.91 -31.14
C GLU A 21 -10.80 27.23 -30.84
N ASP A 22 -11.39 28.08 -30.00
CA ASP A 22 -10.79 29.31 -29.47
C ASP A 22 -10.03 29.10 -28.15
N ALA A 23 -9.86 27.84 -27.72
CA ALA A 23 -9.14 27.51 -26.50
C ALA A 23 -7.73 28.07 -26.52
N THR A 24 -7.33 28.62 -25.39
CA THR A 24 -5.98 29.10 -25.16
C THR A 24 -4.98 27.95 -25.15
N TYR A 25 -3.71 28.27 -25.38
CA TYR A 25 -2.62 27.29 -25.32
C TYR A 25 -2.60 26.52 -23.99
N ASP A 26 -2.85 27.20 -22.87
CA ASP A 26 -2.85 26.57 -21.55
C ASP A 26 -3.99 25.58 -21.35
N GLU A 27 -5.18 25.89 -21.86
CA GLU A 27 -6.35 24.99 -21.82
C GLU A 27 -6.09 23.73 -22.66
N ILE A 28 -5.54 23.90 -23.87
CA ILE A 28 -5.16 22.78 -24.75
C ILE A 28 -4.09 21.91 -24.07
N ARG A 29 -3.08 22.53 -23.45
CA ARG A 29 -1.99 21.82 -22.74
C ARG A 29 -2.53 21.02 -21.55
N ALA A 30 -3.45 21.60 -20.78
CA ALA A 30 -4.07 20.94 -19.64
C ALA A 30 -4.88 19.72 -20.09
N ALA A 31 -5.76 19.88 -21.10
CA ALA A 31 -6.56 18.80 -21.66
C ALA A 31 -5.68 17.66 -22.21
N TYR A 32 -4.62 17.99 -22.94
CA TYR A 32 -3.67 17.02 -23.45
C TYR A 32 -2.93 16.25 -22.35
N SER A 33 -2.59 16.93 -21.25
CA SER A 33 -1.95 16.29 -20.09
C SER A 33 -2.88 15.30 -19.39
N VAL A 34 -4.17 15.64 -19.26
CA VAL A 34 -5.19 14.74 -18.73
C VAL A 34 -5.37 13.53 -19.64
N GLN A 35 -5.42 13.73 -20.96
CA GLN A 35 -5.52 12.65 -21.93
C GLN A 35 -4.34 11.67 -21.83
N LYS A 36 -3.11 12.19 -21.74
CA LYS A 36 -1.92 11.36 -21.51
C LYS A 36 -1.97 10.58 -20.21
N ALA A 37 -2.41 11.21 -19.12
CA ALA A 37 -2.55 10.53 -17.84
C ALA A 37 -3.57 9.39 -17.94
N TRP A 38 -4.70 9.61 -18.62
CA TRP A 38 -5.71 8.59 -18.83
C TRP A 38 -5.18 7.41 -19.67
N GLU A 39 -4.42 7.65 -20.73
CA GLU A 39 -3.82 6.58 -21.55
C GLU A 39 -2.90 5.66 -20.73
N VAL A 40 -2.13 6.22 -19.80
CA VAL A 40 -1.31 5.45 -18.86
C VAL A 40 -2.15 4.68 -17.86
N LEU A 41 -3.18 5.30 -17.28
CA LEU A 41 -3.98 4.72 -16.20
C LEU A 41 -5.07 3.75 -16.69
N ARG A 42 -5.47 3.82 -17.96
CA ARG A 42 -6.54 3.00 -18.53
C ARG A 42 -6.17 1.52 -18.65
N HIS A 43 -4.90 1.21 -18.85
CA HIS A 43 -4.44 -0.17 -19.02
C HIS A 43 -3.93 -0.73 -17.68
N PRO A 44 -4.45 -1.89 -17.20
CA PRO A 44 -4.08 -2.45 -15.90
C PRO A 44 -2.57 -2.62 -15.70
N THR A 45 -1.85 -3.10 -16.72
CA THR A 45 -0.39 -3.30 -16.65
C THR A 45 0.37 -1.98 -16.53
N SER A 46 0.02 -1.00 -17.36
CA SER A 46 0.63 0.34 -17.36
C SER A 46 0.37 1.06 -16.04
N ARG A 47 -0.85 0.95 -15.52
CA ARG A 47 -1.25 1.48 -14.21
C ARG A 47 -0.46 0.85 -13.08
N ALA A 48 -0.34 -0.48 -13.05
CA ALA A 48 0.44 -1.17 -12.02
C ALA A 48 1.91 -0.73 -12.01
N TYR A 49 2.50 -0.52 -13.19
CA TYR A 49 3.87 0.01 -13.29
C TYR A 49 3.98 1.47 -12.79
N TYR A 50 3.02 2.33 -13.14
CA TYR A 50 2.95 3.69 -12.61
C TYR A 50 2.79 3.72 -11.09
N ASP A 51 1.89 2.90 -10.54
CA ASP A 51 1.64 2.80 -9.10
C ASP A 51 2.90 2.32 -8.36
N LYS A 52 3.63 1.34 -8.92
CA LYS A 52 4.91 0.87 -8.37
C LYS A 52 5.97 1.97 -8.36
N GLN A 53 6.10 2.74 -9.44
CA GLN A 53 7.03 3.87 -9.48
C GLN A 53 6.64 4.94 -8.45
N LEU A 54 5.35 5.27 -8.36
CA LEU A 54 4.85 6.23 -7.39
C LEU A 54 5.11 5.77 -5.95
N GLN A 55 4.87 4.50 -5.66
CA GLN A 55 5.22 3.87 -4.39
C GLN A 55 6.72 4.02 -4.11
N SER A 56 7.60 3.60 -5.03
CA SER A 56 9.05 3.68 -4.84
C SER A 56 9.57 5.10 -4.62
N SER A 57 9.02 6.09 -5.34
CA SER A 57 9.38 7.51 -5.19
C SER A 57 9.00 8.03 -3.80
N ARG A 58 7.81 7.66 -3.32
CA ARG A 58 7.31 7.99 -1.98
C ARG A 58 7.99 7.19 -0.87
N GLN A 59 8.56 6.03 -1.18
CA GLN A 59 9.23 5.14 -0.23
C GLN A 59 10.55 5.70 0.30
N SER A 60 11.00 6.86 -0.20
CA SER A 60 12.19 7.56 0.29
C SER A 60 12.05 8.09 1.73
N ILE A 61 10.83 8.15 2.29
CA ILE A 61 10.61 8.50 3.70
C ILE A 61 9.67 7.46 4.33
N GLU A 62 10.23 6.56 5.13
CA GLU A 62 9.45 5.64 5.94
C GLU A 62 8.84 6.40 7.13
N ILE A 63 7.63 6.93 6.94
CA ILE A 63 6.89 7.61 8.00
C ILE A 63 6.28 6.55 8.92
N ILE A 64 6.99 6.27 10.02
CA ILE A 64 6.46 5.46 11.12
C ILE A 64 5.50 6.32 11.91
N ALA A 65 4.23 5.91 11.94
CA ALA A 65 3.18 6.67 12.61
C ALA A 65 3.28 6.56 14.14
N SER A 66 3.69 5.41 14.66
CA SER A 66 3.83 5.12 16.09
C SER A 66 4.70 3.88 16.30
N GLU A 67 5.22 3.72 17.51
CA GLU A 67 5.89 2.50 17.98
C GLU A 67 5.00 1.84 19.03
N ILE A 68 4.87 0.52 18.98
CA ILE A 68 4.06 -0.30 19.89
C ILE A 68 4.89 -1.49 20.39
N GLN A 69 4.57 -1.98 21.59
CA GLN A 69 5.23 -3.16 22.14
C GLN A 69 4.48 -4.44 21.73
N VAL A 70 5.18 -5.58 21.72
CA VAL A 70 4.53 -6.89 21.51
C VAL A 70 3.40 -7.15 22.50
N GLY A 71 3.59 -6.74 23.76
CA GLY A 71 2.55 -6.88 24.80
C GLY A 71 1.29 -6.05 24.56
N ASP A 72 1.35 -5.03 23.70
CA ASP A 72 0.17 -4.22 23.34
C ASP A 72 -0.68 -4.88 22.22
N MET A 73 -0.21 -5.99 21.64
CA MET A 73 -0.89 -6.67 20.55
C MET A 73 -1.96 -7.64 21.08
N ILE A 74 -3.09 -7.68 20.38
CA ILE A 74 -4.15 -8.66 20.58
C ILE A 74 -3.68 -9.97 19.93
N VAL A 75 -3.73 -11.08 20.65
CA VAL A 75 -3.32 -12.39 20.12
C VAL A 75 -4.52 -13.28 19.86
N GLU A 76 -4.64 -13.72 18.62
CA GLU A 76 -5.60 -14.70 18.19
C GLU A 76 -4.89 -16.02 17.83
N SER A 77 -5.41 -17.14 18.34
CA SER A 77 -4.91 -18.46 17.99
C SER A 77 -5.84 -19.08 16.96
N ALA A 78 -5.40 -19.11 15.69
CA ALA A 78 -6.13 -19.74 14.60
C ALA A 78 -5.31 -20.90 14.01
N ALA A 79 -5.88 -22.10 14.00
CA ALA A 79 -5.31 -23.29 13.35
C ALA A 79 -3.85 -23.64 13.74
N GLY A 80 -3.44 -23.33 14.98
CA GLY A 80 -2.11 -23.66 15.50
C GLY A 80 -1.01 -22.64 15.16
N ALA A 81 -1.36 -21.52 14.52
CA ALA A 81 -0.51 -20.34 14.40
C ALA A 81 -1.08 -19.21 15.26
N LEU A 82 -0.20 -18.43 15.88
CA LEU A 82 -0.58 -17.23 16.62
C LEU A 82 -0.56 -16.05 15.64
N GLU A 83 -1.64 -15.29 15.62
CA GLU A 83 -1.76 -14.04 14.86
C GLU A 83 -1.79 -12.88 15.85
N LEU A 84 -0.84 -11.95 15.70
CA LEU A 84 -0.77 -10.75 16.51
C LEU A 84 -1.42 -9.61 15.75
N LEU A 85 -2.38 -8.93 16.36
CA LEU A 85 -3.22 -7.91 15.78
C LEU A 85 -3.13 -6.60 16.59
N TYR A 86 -3.07 -5.46 15.90
CA TYR A 86 -3.18 -4.15 16.53
C TYR A 86 -4.15 -3.26 15.73
N PRO A 87 -5.14 -2.61 16.38
CA PRO A 87 -6.17 -1.85 15.67
C PRO A 87 -5.60 -0.61 14.98
N CYS A 88 -5.88 -0.48 13.69
CA CYS A 88 -5.57 0.71 12.93
C CYS A 88 -6.72 1.72 13.03
N ARG A 89 -6.40 3.02 13.09
CA ARG A 89 -7.40 4.10 13.12
C ARG A 89 -8.32 4.18 11.90
N CYS A 90 -8.04 3.44 10.82
CA CYS A 90 -8.93 3.33 9.67
C CYS A 90 -10.06 2.30 9.85
N GLY A 91 -10.03 1.49 10.93
CA GLY A 91 -10.99 0.42 11.20
C GLY A 91 -10.53 -0.98 10.78
N ASP A 92 -9.32 -1.12 10.23
CA ASP A 92 -8.67 -2.40 9.95
C ASP A 92 -7.59 -2.71 11.00
N TYR A 93 -6.79 -3.76 10.81
CA TYR A 93 -5.71 -4.16 11.72
C TYR A 93 -4.34 -4.09 11.05
N PHE A 94 -3.32 -3.85 11.87
CA PHE A 94 -1.97 -4.30 11.59
C PHE A 94 -1.87 -5.73 12.08
N SER A 95 -1.45 -6.66 11.21
CA SER A 95 -1.32 -8.07 11.58
C SER A 95 0.07 -8.61 11.25
N ILE A 96 0.51 -9.56 12.06
CA ILE A 96 1.70 -10.39 11.78
C ILE A 96 1.52 -11.76 12.43
N THR A 97 1.93 -12.80 11.71
CA THR A 97 1.85 -14.19 12.19
C THR A 97 3.12 -14.59 12.93
N SER A 98 3.01 -15.54 13.86
CA SER A 98 4.17 -16.12 14.54
C SER A 98 5.14 -16.82 13.59
N GLY A 99 4.66 -17.32 12.44
CA GLY A 99 5.50 -17.87 11.38
C GLY A 99 6.37 -16.82 10.69
N GLU A 100 5.84 -15.61 10.44
CA GLU A 100 6.59 -14.48 9.89
C GLU A 100 7.65 -13.98 10.86
N LEU A 101 7.31 -13.88 12.15
CA LEU A 101 8.26 -13.53 13.21
C LEU A 101 9.36 -14.60 13.35
N SER A 102 9.00 -15.88 13.28
CA SER A 102 9.97 -16.99 13.35
C SER A 102 10.95 -16.96 12.18
N GLY A 103 10.49 -16.60 10.98
CA GLY A 103 11.36 -16.38 9.81
C GLY A 103 12.38 -15.25 10.01
N MET A 104 12.10 -14.32 10.93
CA MET A 104 13.00 -13.24 11.35
C MET A 104 13.83 -13.60 12.60
N GLY A 105 13.71 -14.82 13.13
CA GLY A 105 14.41 -15.27 14.33
C GLY A 105 13.77 -14.83 15.66
N ILE A 106 12.52 -14.36 15.62
CA ILE A 106 11.75 -13.92 16.77
C ILE A 106 10.77 -15.03 17.16
N VAL A 107 10.87 -15.53 18.39
CA VAL A 107 9.94 -16.53 18.92
C VAL A 107 8.94 -15.82 19.82
N VAL A 108 7.65 -16.08 19.61
CA VAL A 108 6.58 -15.53 20.44
C VAL A 108 5.86 -16.68 21.13
N THR A 109 5.83 -16.65 22.46
CA THR A 109 5.06 -17.56 23.29
C THR A 109 3.85 -16.83 23.84
N GLY A 110 2.66 -17.42 23.68
CA GLY A 110 1.39 -16.85 24.13
C GLY A 110 0.78 -17.74 25.21
N ASP A 111 0.85 -17.29 26.45
CA ASP A 111 0.36 -18.00 27.63
C ASP A 111 -1.04 -17.48 27.98
N GLY A 112 -1.93 -17.37 27.00
CA GLY A 112 -3.34 -17.04 27.21
C GLY A 112 -3.69 -15.63 27.72
N GLU A 113 -2.74 -14.82 28.20
CA GLU A 113 -3.03 -13.42 28.61
C GLU A 113 -1.82 -12.47 28.46
N GLU A 114 -0.59 -12.99 28.40
CA GLU A 114 0.63 -12.21 28.21
C GLU A 114 1.51 -12.86 27.13
N VAL A 115 2.14 -12.00 26.31
CA VAL A 115 2.89 -12.42 25.12
C VAL A 115 4.30 -11.86 25.25
N GLU A 116 5.25 -12.76 25.50
CA GLU A 116 6.66 -12.42 25.60
C GLU A 116 7.38 -12.83 24.32
N GLY A 117 8.16 -11.90 23.77
CA GLY A 117 9.05 -12.16 22.63
C GLY A 117 10.40 -12.64 23.13
N LEU A 118 10.74 -13.89 22.84
CA LEU A 118 12.03 -14.48 23.15
C LEU A 118 12.95 -14.41 21.91
N GLN A 119 14.15 -13.88 22.08
CA GLN A 119 15.18 -13.89 21.05
C GLN A 119 16.18 -15.03 21.28
N ALA A 120 16.58 -15.70 20.21
CA ALA A 120 17.56 -16.78 20.25
C ALA A 120 19.04 -16.29 20.30
N SER A 121 19.31 -14.98 20.42
CA SER A 121 20.67 -14.43 20.39
C SER A 121 20.82 -13.15 21.22
N ASP A 122 21.84 -13.15 22.09
CA ASP A 122 22.09 -12.26 23.23
C ASP A 122 22.57 -10.83 22.90
N SER A 123 21.94 -10.10 21.96
CA SER A 123 22.32 -8.68 21.69
C SER A 123 21.25 -7.85 20.94
N GLY A 124 20.30 -7.25 21.65
CA GLY A 124 19.55 -6.05 21.21
C GLY A 124 18.03 -6.18 21.02
N SER A 125 17.30 -5.08 21.27
CA SER A 125 15.87 -4.94 20.96
C SER A 125 15.63 -5.13 19.46
N ALA A 126 14.76 -6.07 19.07
CA ALA A 126 14.36 -6.23 17.66
C ALA A 126 13.17 -5.33 17.36
N SER A 127 13.04 -4.91 16.10
CA SER A 127 11.82 -4.23 15.67
C SER A 127 11.42 -4.60 14.25
N VAL A 128 10.11 -4.63 14.01
CA VAL A 128 9.51 -4.96 12.71
C VAL A 128 8.58 -3.81 12.32
N VAL A 129 8.60 -3.40 11.05
CA VAL A 129 7.66 -2.40 10.54
C VAL A 129 6.43 -3.09 9.99
N LEU A 130 5.26 -2.81 10.56
CA LEU A 130 3.98 -3.33 10.12
C LEU A 130 3.23 -2.28 9.29
N GLY A 131 2.76 -2.68 8.11
CA GLY A 131 1.86 -1.87 7.28
C GLY A 131 0.41 -2.29 7.48
N CYS A 132 -0.51 -1.33 7.45
CA CYS A 132 -1.95 -1.65 7.45
C CYS A 132 -2.37 -2.11 6.04
N GLY A 133 -3.17 -3.17 5.93
CA GLY A 133 -3.68 -3.67 4.65
C GLY A 133 -4.66 -2.71 3.96
N SER A 134 -5.44 -1.96 4.75
CA SER A 134 -6.45 -1.03 4.23
C SER A 134 -5.98 0.42 4.03
N CYS A 135 -4.84 0.82 4.59
CA CYS A 135 -4.34 2.19 4.44
C CYS A 135 -2.81 2.24 4.32
N SER A 136 -2.25 3.41 4.02
CA SER A 136 -0.80 3.55 3.85
C SER A 136 -0.02 3.76 5.16
N LEU A 137 -0.64 3.49 6.32
CA LEU A 137 0.04 3.65 7.60
C LEU A 137 1.02 2.53 7.88
N LYS A 138 2.10 2.91 8.54
CA LYS A 138 3.12 2.01 9.05
C LYS A 138 3.34 2.28 10.53
N ILE A 139 3.55 1.23 11.31
CA ILE A 139 3.95 1.32 12.72
C ILE A 139 5.19 0.45 12.94
N ARG A 140 5.93 0.71 14.02
CA ARG A 140 7.04 -0.14 14.45
C ARG A 140 6.59 -0.99 15.62
N LEU A 141 6.66 -2.31 15.47
CA LEU A 141 6.55 -3.25 16.56
C LEU A 141 7.93 -3.43 17.20
N VAL A 142 8.05 -3.14 18.49
CA VAL A 142 9.27 -3.32 19.28
C VAL A 142 9.15 -4.61 20.08
N ILE A 143 10.19 -5.44 20.00
CA ILE A 143 10.32 -6.71 20.70
C ILE A 143 11.53 -6.58 21.61
N ASP A 144 11.27 -6.27 22.87
CA ASP A 144 12.30 -6.27 23.89
C ASP A 144 12.71 -7.73 24.16
N GLY A 145 14.01 -8.01 24.03
CA GLY A 145 14.56 -9.28 24.46
C GLY A 145 14.59 -9.30 25.99
N THR A 146 13.83 -10.19 26.60
CA THR A 146 13.91 -10.42 28.05
C THR A 146 15.33 -10.88 28.40
N SER A 147 16.04 -10.11 29.24
CA SER A 147 17.31 -10.52 29.85
C SER A 147 17.16 -11.74 30.75
#